data_AF-A0A5S3QSA9-F1
#
_entry.id   AF-A0A5S3QSA9-F1
#
_cell.length_a   1.000
_cell.length_b   1.000
_cell.length_c   1.000
_cell.angle_alpha   90.00
_cell.angle_beta   90.00
_cell.angle_gamma   90.00
#
_symmetry.space_group_name_H-M   'P 1'
#
loop_
_entity.id
_entity.type
_entity.pdbx_description
1 polymer ?
#
loop_
_entity_poly.entity_id
_entity_poly.type
_entity_poly.pdbx_seq_one_letter_code
_entity_poly.pdbx_strand_id
1 'polypeptide(L)'
;MKPKPTIQTPQKHLFQIELIDIVSPRHELVKLAKLIDWQRLEIEFKQHYGDKGADAKPIRLLAGLEYLKQIHKLSDENTVAMWCENPYWQYFCGMQFFTHEPPCDPSSMTRFRKRIGEDGVELMLSLTVDAGLKSNTIKPSSLREVVVDSTVMEKNIAHPTDSKLLEKCRNKLVGFAKQACIVLRQSYERVGPKAAQKVASYAHAKQFKRMKKTLKKQKNYLRRVIKDILRKITEQPSQAFIHALQQAERLLKQEKTS
;
A
#
# COMPACT_ATOMS: atom_id res chain seq x y z
N MET A 1 1.62 7.70 26.44
CA MET A 1 0.47 8.01 27.31
C MET A 1 -0.07 6.72 27.81
N LYS A 2 -0.07 6.45 29.12
CA LYS A 2 -0.53 5.14 29.60
C LYS A 2 -1.89 4.79 28.98
N PRO A 3 -2.06 3.59 28.40
CA PRO A 3 -3.33 3.16 27.88
C PRO A 3 -4.32 3.06 29.04
N LYS A 4 -5.57 3.50 28.82
CA LYS A 4 -6.62 3.27 29.82
C LYS A 4 -6.75 1.76 30.05
N PRO A 5 -6.70 1.29 31.31
CA PRO A 5 -7.02 -0.09 31.60
C PRO A 5 -8.46 -0.36 31.17
N THR A 6 -8.73 -1.59 30.75
CA THR A 6 -10.12 -2.04 30.57
C THR A 6 -10.84 -1.90 31.91
N ILE A 7 -11.85 -1.03 31.97
CA ILE A 7 -12.54 -0.67 33.23
C ILE A 7 -13.23 -1.94 33.75
N GLN A 8 -12.81 -2.43 34.93
CA GLN A 8 -13.60 -3.36 35.73
C GLN A 8 -14.35 -2.54 36.77
N THR A 9 -15.59 -2.18 36.48
CA THR A 9 -16.39 -1.33 37.37
C THR A 9 -16.95 -2.18 38.52
N PRO A 10 -16.69 -1.85 39.80
CA PRO A 10 -17.23 -2.60 40.95
C PRO A 10 -18.71 -2.31 41.22
N GLN A 11 -19.28 -1.29 40.58
CA GLN A 11 -20.68 -0.88 40.75
C GLN A 11 -21.42 -1.07 39.44
N LYS A 12 -22.40 -1.98 39.43
CA LYS A 12 -23.32 -2.15 38.29
C LYS A 12 -24.01 -0.80 38.04
N HIS A 13 -23.86 -0.24 36.85
CA HIS A 13 -24.76 0.80 36.39
C HIS A 13 -26.17 0.20 36.40
N LEU A 14 -26.99 0.60 37.38
CA LEU A 14 -28.25 -0.08 37.74
C LEU A 14 -29.25 -0.23 36.58
N PHE A 15 -29.06 0.52 35.50
CA PHE A 15 -29.96 0.60 34.34
C PHE A 15 -29.30 0.31 32.98
N GLN A 16 -28.01 -0.05 32.94
CA GLN A 16 -27.35 -0.40 31.69
C GLN A 16 -27.17 -1.91 31.56
N ILE A 17 -27.67 -2.47 30.47
CA ILE A 17 -27.50 -3.89 30.15
C ILE A 17 -26.05 -4.08 29.67
N GLU A 18 -25.35 -5.04 30.27
CA GLU A 18 -23.99 -5.37 29.84
C GLU A 18 -23.99 -6.09 28.50
N LEU A 19 -22.94 -5.88 27.71
CA LEU A 19 -22.79 -6.56 26.42
C LEU A 19 -22.79 -8.07 26.57
N ILE A 20 -22.29 -8.60 27.69
CA ILE A 20 -22.27 -10.05 27.96
C ILE A 20 -23.67 -10.66 28.05
N ASP A 21 -24.67 -9.86 28.44
CA ASP A 21 -26.07 -10.28 28.53
C ASP A 21 -26.81 -10.16 27.18
N ILE A 22 -26.26 -9.38 26.24
CA ILE A 22 -26.82 -9.14 24.91
C ILE A 22 -26.25 -10.15 23.89
N VAL A 23 -24.95 -10.41 23.94
CA VAL A 23 -24.25 -11.23 22.95
C VAL A 23 -24.40 -12.72 23.22
N SER A 24 -24.62 -13.51 22.17
CA SER A 24 -24.65 -14.97 22.32
C SER A 24 -23.27 -15.53 22.70
N PRO A 25 -23.14 -16.33 23.78
CA PRO A 25 -21.88 -17.00 24.13
C PRO A 25 -21.38 -17.99 23.06
N ARG A 26 -22.26 -18.40 22.14
CA ARG A 26 -21.93 -19.35 21.07
C ARG A 26 -21.27 -18.68 19.86
N HIS A 27 -21.36 -17.34 19.75
CA HIS A 27 -20.83 -16.58 18.63
C HIS A 27 -19.30 -16.69 18.52
N GLU A 28 -18.80 -16.75 17.30
CA GLU A 28 -17.37 -16.98 17.00
C GLU A 28 -16.46 -15.93 17.63
N LEU A 29 -16.79 -14.64 17.46
CA LEU A 29 -16.04 -13.53 18.08
C LEU A 29 -16.05 -13.58 19.62
N VAL A 30 -17.12 -14.07 20.25
CA VAL A 30 -17.20 -14.18 21.71
C VAL A 30 -16.29 -15.29 22.21
N LYS A 31 -16.24 -16.42 21.50
CA LYS A 31 -15.30 -17.51 21.80
C LYS A 31 -13.86 -17.07 21.57
N LEU A 32 -13.60 -16.40 20.43
CA LEU A 32 -12.26 -15.91 20.08
C LEU A 32 -11.75 -14.89 21.11
N ALA A 33 -12.62 -13.98 21.58
CA ALA A 33 -12.29 -13.02 22.62
C ALA A 33 -11.81 -13.68 23.93
N LYS A 34 -12.25 -14.90 24.24
CA LYS A 34 -11.82 -15.65 25.42
C LYS A 34 -10.50 -16.42 25.21
N LEU A 35 -10.12 -16.68 23.97
CA LEU A 35 -8.93 -17.46 23.62
C LEU A 35 -7.67 -16.60 23.44
N ILE A 36 -7.85 -15.37 22.95
CA ILE A 36 -6.74 -14.42 22.76
C ILE A 36 -6.25 -13.93 24.12
N ASP A 37 -4.93 -13.96 24.32
CA ASP A 37 -4.28 -13.41 25.51
C ASP A 37 -4.14 -11.88 25.41
N TRP A 38 -5.21 -11.17 25.77
CA TRP A 38 -5.22 -9.71 25.78
C TRP A 38 -4.29 -9.10 26.82
N GLN A 39 -4.03 -9.81 27.92
CA GLN A 39 -3.17 -9.32 28.99
C GLN A 39 -1.73 -9.24 28.51
N ARG A 40 -1.26 -10.22 27.75
CA ARG A 40 0.06 -10.19 27.12
C ARG A 40 0.19 -9.00 26.17
N LEU A 41 -0.82 -8.70 25.35
CA LEU A 41 -0.82 -7.48 24.51
C LEU A 41 -0.76 -6.20 25.35
N GLU A 42 -1.52 -6.14 26.46
CA GLU A 42 -1.49 -4.97 27.34
C GLU A 42 -0.11 -4.75 27.96
N ILE A 43 0.57 -5.81 28.41
CA ILE A 43 1.91 -5.72 29.00
C ILE A 43 2.94 -5.30 27.95
N GLU A 44 3.00 -6.01 26.82
CA GLU A 44 4.00 -5.79 25.77
C GLU A 44 3.81 -4.44 25.11
N PHE A 45 2.58 -4.01 24.83
CA PHE A 45 2.37 -2.74 24.15
C PHE A 45 2.51 -1.54 25.08
N LYS A 46 2.37 -1.70 26.39
CA LYS A 46 2.52 -0.59 27.37
C LYS A 46 3.85 0.15 27.23
N GLN A 47 4.93 -0.55 26.86
CA GLN A 47 6.24 0.07 26.66
C GLN A 47 6.27 1.13 25.56
N HIS A 48 5.38 1.03 24.55
CA HIS A 48 5.27 2.02 23.48
C HIS A 48 4.51 3.29 23.87
N TYR A 49 4.10 3.41 25.14
CA TYR A 49 3.31 4.52 25.64
C TYR A 49 4.02 5.22 26.81
N GLY A 50 4.38 6.51 26.65
CA GLY A 50 4.98 7.31 27.73
C GLY A 50 4.00 7.77 28.84
N ASP A 51 4.47 8.55 29.81
CA ASP A 51 3.67 8.89 31.02
C ASP A 51 2.90 10.22 30.97
N LYS A 52 3.16 11.13 30.00
CA LYS A 52 2.61 12.52 29.99
C LYS A 52 1.71 12.83 28.78
N GLY A 53 0.62 13.60 29.00
CA GLY A 53 -0.36 14.17 28.01
C GLY A 53 -1.85 13.72 28.18
N ALA A 54 -2.62 13.56 27.08
CA ALA A 54 -3.94 12.89 27.06
C ALA A 54 -3.94 11.34 26.94
N ASP A 55 -4.65 10.66 27.83
CA ASP A 55 -4.72 9.20 27.92
C ASP A 55 -4.96 8.48 26.59
N ALA A 56 -4.21 7.40 26.36
CA ALA A 56 -4.43 6.57 25.20
C ALA A 56 -5.66 5.68 25.36
N LYS A 57 -6.29 5.36 24.24
CA LYS A 57 -7.37 4.37 24.16
C LYS A 57 -6.87 3.00 24.66
N PRO A 58 -7.77 2.15 25.20
CA PRO A 58 -7.41 0.80 25.63
C PRO A 58 -6.73 0.00 24.51
N ILE A 59 -5.70 -0.79 24.86
CA ILE A 59 -4.95 -1.60 23.88
C ILE A 59 -5.85 -2.66 23.26
N ARG A 60 -6.69 -3.32 24.07
CA ARG A 60 -7.65 -4.32 23.58
C ARG A 60 -8.61 -3.75 22.53
N LEU A 61 -9.03 -2.50 22.69
CA LEU A 61 -9.88 -1.82 21.70
C LEU A 61 -9.16 -1.65 20.36
N LEU A 62 -7.93 -1.12 20.37
CA LEU A 62 -7.18 -0.87 19.14
C LEU A 62 -6.74 -2.17 18.45
N ALA A 63 -6.24 -3.14 19.21
CA ALA A 63 -5.88 -4.46 18.70
C ALA A 63 -7.10 -5.22 18.17
N GLY A 64 -8.24 -5.12 18.87
CA GLY A 64 -9.51 -5.71 18.44
C GLY A 64 -9.99 -5.16 17.11
N LEU A 65 -9.93 -3.83 16.92
CA LEU A 65 -10.28 -3.19 15.65
C LEU A 65 -9.36 -3.65 14.50
N GLU A 66 -8.06 -3.78 14.75
CA GLU A 66 -7.13 -4.29 13.72
C GLU A 66 -7.43 -5.76 13.36
N TYR A 67 -7.76 -6.63 14.32
CA TYR A 67 -8.18 -7.99 13.99
C TYR A 67 -9.49 -8.02 13.19
N LEU A 68 -10.51 -7.27 13.61
CA LEU A 68 -11.80 -7.21 12.91
C LEU A 68 -11.64 -6.69 11.48
N LYS A 69 -10.80 -5.68 11.29
CA LYS A 69 -10.44 -5.16 9.97
C LYS A 69 -9.87 -6.26 9.06
N GLN A 70 -8.93 -7.07 9.57
CA GLN A 70 -8.31 -8.15 8.79
C GLN A 70 -9.28 -9.29 8.48
N ILE A 71 -10.10 -9.69 9.46
CA ILE A 71 -11.11 -10.75 9.29
C ILE A 71 -12.13 -10.36 8.20
N HIS A 72 -12.59 -9.11 8.21
CA HIS A 72 -13.63 -8.63 7.30
C HIS A 72 -13.12 -7.92 6.05
N LYS A 73 -11.80 -7.77 5.89
CA LYS A 73 -11.14 -7.08 4.76
C LYS A 73 -11.67 -5.65 4.53
N LEU A 74 -11.79 -4.88 5.59
CA LEU A 74 -12.35 -3.52 5.57
C LEU A 74 -11.26 -2.43 5.61
N SER A 75 -11.65 -1.18 5.28
CA SER A 75 -10.84 0.00 5.56
C SER A 75 -10.93 0.41 7.05
N ASP A 76 -10.05 1.30 7.51
CA ASP A 76 -10.08 1.79 8.89
C ASP A 76 -11.43 2.50 9.17
N GLU A 77 -11.93 3.30 8.23
CA GLU A 77 -13.20 4.03 8.32
C GLU A 77 -14.40 3.08 8.40
N ASN A 78 -14.47 2.10 7.50
CA ASN A 78 -15.55 1.12 7.49
C ASN A 78 -15.52 0.22 8.73
N THR A 79 -14.34 -0.09 9.25
CA THR A 79 -14.22 -0.87 10.49
C THR A 79 -14.81 -0.12 11.67
N VAL A 80 -14.50 1.18 11.80
CA VAL A 80 -15.07 2.03 12.86
C VAL A 80 -16.58 2.19 12.71
N ALA A 81 -17.09 2.40 11.49
CA ALA A 81 -18.52 2.52 11.24
C ALA A 81 -19.29 1.23 11.62
N MET A 82 -18.82 0.08 11.14
CA MET A 82 -19.44 -1.22 11.46
C MET A 82 -19.35 -1.58 12.94
N TRP A 83 -18.29 -1.13 13.64
CA TRP A 83 -18.15 -1.33 15.08
C TRP A 83 -19.25 -0.64 15.89
N CYS A 84 -19.70 0.55 15.48
CA CYS A 84 -20.78 1.28 16.16
C CYS A 84 -22.13 0.56 16.06
N GLU A 85 -22.34 -0.20 14.98
CA GLU A 85 -23.59 -0.90 14.72
C GLU A 85 -23.62 -2.30 15.33
N ASN A 86 -22.47 -2.88 15.67
CA ASN A 86 -22.36 -4.31 16.00
C ASN A 86 -21.96 -4.58 17.46
N PRO A 87 -22.86 -5.12 18.32
CA PRO A 87 -22.54 -5.40 19.73
C PRO A 87 -21.47 -6.48 19.91
N TYR A 88 -21.34 -7.43 18.97
CA TYR A 88 -20.30 -8.47 19.04
C TYR A 88 -18.90 -7.88 18.85
N TRP A 89 -18.77 -6.84 18.01
CA TRP A 89 -17.50 -6.16 17.76
C TRP A 89 -17.08 -5.34 18.97
N GLN A 90 -18.03 -4.66 19.61
CA GLN A 90 -17.78 -3.92 20.85
C GLN A 90 -17.34 -4.85 21.98
N TYR A 91 -18.02 -5.99 22.14
CA TYR A 91 -17.64 -7.01 23.12
C TYR A 91 -16.24 -7.58 22.84
N PHE A 92 -15.93 -7.90 21.58
CA PHE A 92 -14.62 -8.40 21.18
C PHE A 92 -13.51 -7.40 21.56
N CYS A 93 -13.72 -6.12 21.27
CA CYS A 93 -12.84 -5.00 21.63
C CYS A 93 -12.80 -4.66 23.13
N GLY A 94 -13.54 -5.39 23.98
CA GLY A 94 -13.46 -5.26 25.44
C GLY A 94 -14.37 -4.18 26.03
N MET A 95 -15.40 -3.74 25.32
CA MET A 95 -16.41 -2.84 25.90
C MET A 95 -17.30 -3.62 26.87
N GLN A 96 -17.67 -2.98 27.99
CA GLN A 96 -18.62 -3.54 28.96
C GLN A 96 -20.07 -3.25 28.55
N PHE A 97 -20.32 -2.06 28.00
CA PHE A 97 -21.64 -1.58 27.59
C PHE A 97 -21.66 -1.24 26.11
N PHE A 98 -22.83 -1.35 25.49
CA PHE A 98 -23.01 -0.96 24.10
C PHE A 98 -23.04 0.57 23.97
N THR A 99 -22.37 1.09 22.95
CA THR A 99 -22.37 2.52 22.59
C THR A 99 -22.61 2.70 21.10
N HIS A 100 -23.32 3.77 20.73
CA HIS A 100 -23.52 4.15 19.34
C HIS A 100 -22.42 5.08 18.81
N GLU A 101 -21.58 5.59 19.71
CA GLU A 101 -20.52 6.54 19.35
C GLU A 101 -19.26 5.83 18.87
N PRO A 102 -18.54 6.41 17.88
CA PRO A 102 -17.29 5.85 17.41
C PRO A 102 -16.24 5.80 18.54
N PRO A 103 -15.51 4.68 18.69
CA PRO A 103 -14.58 4.49 19.80
C PRO A 103 -13.34 5.37 19.66
N CYS A 104 -12.97 5.68 18.42
CA CYS A 104 -11.88 6.56 18.05
C CYS A 104 -12.03 7.06 16.60
N ASP A 105 -11.29 8.12 16.25
CA ASP A 105 -11.10 8.52 14.86
C ASP A 105 -10.34 7.42 14.07
N PRO A 106 -10.70 7.09 12.82
CA PRO A 106 -10.03 6.07 12.01
C PRO A 106 -8.51 6.25 11.90
N SER A 107 -8.00 7.50 11.91
CA SER A 107 -6.56 7.75 11.89
C SER A 107 -5.84 7.21 13.14
N SER A 108 -6.57 6.94 14.23
CA SER A 108 -6.03 6.32 15.44
C SER A 108 -5.55 4.89 15.19
N MET A 109 -6.20 4.14 14.31
CA MET A 109 -5.77 2.79 13.90
C MET A 109 -4.45 2.85 13.13
N THR A 110 -4.34 3.76 12.16
CA THR A 110 -3.08 4.02 11.45
C THR A 110 -1.95 4.45 12.40
N ARG A 111 -2.25 5.32 13.38
CA ARG A 111 -1.26 5.73 14.40
C ARG A 111 -0.86 4.57 15.32
N PHE A 112 -1.81 3.69 15.65
CA PHE A 112 -1.56 2.49 16.45
C PHE A 112 -0.61 1.53 15.74
N ARG A 113 -0.88 1.20 14.48
CA ARG A 113 0.02 0.37 13.65
C ARG A 113 1.43 0.95 13.56
N LYS A 114 1.56 2.25 13.31
CA LYS A 114 2.87 2.94 13.30
C LYS A 114 3.58 2.90 14.65
N ARG A 115 2.84 2.86 15.75
CA ARG A 115 3.40 2.88 17.12
C ARG A 115 3.93 1.52 17.55
N ILE A 116 3.20 0.45 17.25
CA ILE A 116 3.59 -0.92 17.62
C ILE A 116 4.65 -1.49 16.66
N GLY A 117 4.73 -0.98 15.43
CA GLY A 117 5.73 -1.40 14.45
C GLY A 117 5.51 -2.83 13.94
N GLU A 118 6.56 -3.38 13.32
CA GLU A 118 6.55 -4.74 12.78
C GLU A 118 6.49 -5.78 13.90
N ASP A 119 7.36 -5.65 14.92
CA ASP A 119 7.43 -6.53 16.09
C ASP A 119 6.06 -6.66 16.81
N GLY A 120 5.32 -5.56 16.92
CA GLY A 120 4.00 -5.59 17.54
C GLY A 120 2.95 -6.30 16.70
N VAL A 121 3.01 -6.17 15.37
CA VAL A 121 2.13 -6.91 14.46
C VAL A 121 2.47 -8.40 14.48
N GLU A 122 3.76 -8.75 14.55
CA GLU A 122 4.22 -10.13 14.71
C GLU A 122 3.70 -10.74 16.02
N LEU A 123 3.76 -10.00 17.14
CA LEU A 123 3.19 -10.44 18.41
C LEU A 123 1.68 -10.69 18.28
N MET A 124 0.93 -9.78 17.65
CA MET A 124 -0.50 -9.98 17.42
C MET A 124 -0.77 -11.24 16.60
N LEU A 125 -0.01 -11.46 15.52
CA LEU A 125 -0.11 -12.68 14.73
C LEU A 125 0.20 -13.93 15.58
N SER A 126 1.26 -13.91 16.38
CA SER A 126 1.64 -15.02 17.25
C SER A 126 0.50 -15.43 18.19
N LEU A 127 -0.19 -14.45 18.78
CA LEU A 127 -1.32 -14.70 19.68
C LEU A 127 -2.54 -15.26 18.96
N THR A 128 -2.77 -14.88 17.70
CA THR A 128 -3.83 -15.48 16.89
C THR A 128 -3.52 -16.93 16.52
N VAL A 129 -2.25 -17.24 16.24
CA VAL A 129 -1.80 -18.62 15.99
C VAL A 129 -1.95 -19.47 17.26
N ASP A 130 -1.53 -18.94 18.41
CA ASP A 130 -1.71 -19.60 19.71
C ASP A 130 -3.19 -19.87 20.02
N ALA A 131 -4.07 -18.90 19.74
CA ALA A 131 -5.53 -19.09 19.88
C ALA A 131 -6.06 -20.16 18.91
N GLY A 132 -5.53 -20.22 17.68
CA GLY A 132 -5.85 -21.24 16.69
C GLY A 132 -5.42 -22.65 17.12
N LEU A 133 -4.26 -22.78 17.76
CA LEU A 133 -3.77 -24.04 18.34
C LEU A 133 -4.64 -24.46 19.53
N LYS A 134 -4.93 -23.55 20.47
CA LYS A 134 -5.79 -23.83 21.63
C LYS A 134 -7.20 -24.27 21.26
N SER A 135 -7.75 -23.73 20.16
CA SER A 135 -9.06 -24.10 19.65
C SER A 135 -9.06 -25.34 18.76
N ASN A 136 -7.91 -25.98 18.52
CA ASN A 136 -7.73 -27.05 17.53
C ASN A 136 -8.14 -26.65 16.09
N THR A 137 -8.23 -25.35 15.80
CA THR A 137 -8.53 -24.85 14.44
C THR A 137 -7.29 -25.00 13.54
N ILE A 138 -6.11 -24.82 14.11
CA ILE A 138 -4.82 -24.99 13.43
C ILE A 138 -4.19 -26.29 13.95
N LYS A 139 -3.81 -27.18 13.04
CA LYS A 139 -3.03 -28.39 13.39
C LYS A 139 -1.56 -28.01 13.53
N PRO A 140 -0.80 -28.55 14.50
CA PRO A 140 0.63 -28.30 14.62
C PRO A 140 1.42 -28.65 13.34
N SER A 141 0.96 -29.63 12.58
CA SER A 141 1.55 -30.00 11.28
C SER A 141 1.47 -28.88 10.24
N SER A 142 0.46 -28.02 10.30
CA SER A 142 0.25 -26.92 9.37
C SER A 142 1.22 -25.76 9.57
N LEU A 143 1.93 -25.70 10.70
CA LEU A 143 2.93 -24.66 10.97
C LEU A 143 4.28 -24.92 10.26
N ARG A 144 4.45 -26.07 9.61
CA ARG A 144 5.71 -26.44 8.92
C ARG A 144 5.93 -25.65 7.63
N GLU A 145 4.85 -25.26 6.96
CA GLU A 145 4.91 -24.59 5.67
C GLU A 145 3.99 -23.37 5.69
N VAL A 146 4.52 -22.23 5.24
CA VAL A 146 3.76 -20.99 5.10
C VAL A 146 3.61 -20.72 3.61
N VAL A 147 2.37 -20.80 3.11
CA VAL A 147 2.06 -20.38 1.74
C VAL A 147 1.84 -18.87 1.75
N VAL A 148 2.82 -18.14 1.21
CA VAL A 148 2.71 -16.69 1.03
C VAL A 148 2.25 -16.42 -0.40
N ASP A 149 0.97 -16.12 -0.58
CA ASP A 149 0.50 -15.54 -1.83
C ASP A 149 1.12 -14.16 -1.97
N SER A 150 2.03 -13.98 -2.94
CA SER A 150 2.53 -12.65 -3.28
C SER A 150 1.34 -11.83 -3.76
N THR A 151 0.81 -10.94 -2.92
CA THR A 151 -0.22 -10.00 -3.34
C THR A 151 0.26 -9.24 -4.56
N VAL A 152 -0.65 -8.97 -5.50
CA VAL A 152 -0.36 -8.17 -6.69
C VAL A 152 0.13 -6.81 -6.20
N MET A 153 1.44 -6.59 -6.26
CA MET A 153 2.01 -5.28 -6.03
C MET A 153 1.31 -4.30 -6.99
N GLU A 154 0.69 -3.26 -6.45
CA GLU A 154 0.32 -2.08 -7.23
C GLU A 154 1.61 -1.45 -7.75
N LYS A 155 2.10 -1.98 -8.87
CA LYS A 155 3.23 -1.38 -9.55
C LYS A 155 2.66 -0.10 -10.13
N ASN A 156 3.06 1.03 -9.56
CA ASN A 156 2.68 2.36 -10.01
C ASN A 156 3.36 2.65 -11.37
N ILE A 157 3.00 1.86 -12.39
CA ILE A 157 3.50 1.95 -13.75
C ILE A 157 2.59 2.93 -14.46
N ALA A 158 3.11 4.13 -14.71
CA ALA A 158 2.43 5.07 -15.61
C ALA A 158 2.18 4.38 -16.96
N HIS A 159 0.92 4.38 -17.43
CA HIS A 159 0.54 3.76 -18.69
C HIS A 159 1.47 4.20 -19.82
N PRO A 160 2.12 3.27 -20.54
CA PRO A 160 3.06 3.63 -21.59
C PRO A 160 2.28 4.22 -22.77
N THR A 161 2.53 5.50 -23.09
CA THR A 161 2.08 6.08 -24.35
C THR A 161 3.25 6.20 -25.30
N ASP A 162 3.02 5.97 -26.59
CA ASP A 162 4.06 6.04 -27.63
C ASP A 162 4.90 7.33 -27.52
N SER A 163 4.24 8.47 -27.28
CA SER A 163 4.90 9.76 -27.10
C SER A 163 5.84 9.79 -25.89
N LYS A 164 5.38 9.32 -24.71
CA LYS A 164 6.20 9.26 -23.50
C LYS A 164 7.38 8.32 -23.67
N LEU A 165 7.17 7.17 -24.32
CA LEU A 165 8.25 6.21 -24.60
C LEU A 165 9.32 6.80 -25.53
N LEU A 166 8.91 7.41 -26.64
CA LEU A 166 9.83 8.05 -27.59
C LEU A 166 10.68 9.14 -26.92
N GLU A 167 10.05 9.97 -26.09
CA GLU A 167 10.75 11.04 -25.36
C GLU A 167 11.69 10.49 -24.28
N LYS A 168 11.26 9.45 -23.55
CA LYS A 168 12.11 8.78 -22.54
C LYS A 168 13.34 8.12 -23.18
N CYS A 169 13.18 7.46 -24.33
CA CYS A 169 14.28 6.91 -25.10
C CYS A 169 15.24 8.01 -25.59
N ARG A 170 14.72 9.10 -26.17
CA ARG A 170 15.53 10.25 -26.59
C ARG A 170 16.36 10.81 -25.43
N ASN A 171 15.72 11.07 -24.29
CA ASN A 171 16.39 11.63 -23.11
C ASN A 171 17.51 10.70 -22.60
N LYS A 172 17.22 9.39 -22.48
CA LYS A 172 18.22 8.39 -22.08
C LYS A 172 19.43 8.35 -23.04
N LEU A 173 19.18 8.29 -24.35
CA LEU A 173 20.27 8.23 -25.34
C LEU A 173 21.13 9.49 -25.34
N VAL A 174 20.52 10.67 -25.16
CA VAL A 174 21.27 11.93 -25.02
C VAL A 174 22.09 11.94 -23.74
N GLY A 175 21.55 11.42 -22.63
CA GLY A 175 22.30 11.26 -21.37
C GLY A 175 23.52 10.36 -21.54
N PHE A 176 23.36 9.19 -22.17
CA PHE A 176 24.49 8.30 -22.47
C PHE A 176 25.50 8.93 -23.42
N ALA A 177 25.03 9.66 -24.46
CA ALA A 177 25.93 10.37 -25.37
C ALA A 177 26.78 11.42 -24.62
N LYS A 178 26.20 12.14 -23.65
CA LYS A 178 26.95 13.08 -22.79
C LYS A 178 27.99 12.36 -21.93
N GLN A 179 27.63 11.22 -21.34
CA GLN A 179 28.56 10.40 -20.53
C GLN A 179 29.72 9.84 -21.36
N ALA A 180 29.46 9.48 -22.61
CA ALA A 180 30.47 9.01 -23.56
C ALA A 180 31.18 10.14 -24.31
N CYS A 181 31.02 11.40 -23.89
CA CYS A 181 31.63 12.58 -24.52
C CYS A 181 31.32 12.74 -26.03
N ILE A 182 30.20 12.19 -26.51
CA ILE A 182 29.78 12.27 -27.92
C ILE A 182 29.05 13.60 -28.15
N VAL A 183 29.65 14.47 -28.95
CA VAL A 183 29.02 15.75 -29.33
C VAL A 183 27.93 15.50 -30.38
N LEU A 184 26.66 15.58 -29.99
CA LEU A 184 25.51 15.43 -30.88
C LEU A 184 25.27 16.72 -31.70
N ARG A 185 24.97 16.58 -33.00
CA ARG A 185 24.58 17.69 -33.88
C ARG A 185 23.31 18.37 -33.37
N GLN A 186 22.33 17.59 -32.91
CA GLN A 186 21.09 18.07 -32.30
C GLN A 186 20.60 17.06 -31.26
N SER A 187 20.47 17.49 -30.00
CA SER A 187 19.93 16.65 -28.91
C SER A 187 18.40 16.68 -28.82
N TYR A 188 17.77 17.72 -29.36
CA TYR A 188 16.33 18.02 -29.25
C TYR A 188 15.81 18.22 -27.81
N GLU A 189 16.68 18.52 -26.84
CA GLU A 189 16.30 18.68 -25.42
C GLU A 189 15.21 19.72 -25.17
N ARG A 190 15.24 20.84 -25.91
CA ARG A 190 14.24 21.91 -25.76
C ARG A 190 12.91 21.62 -26.46
N VAL A 191 12.94 20.87 -27.57
CA VAL A 191 11.75 20.68 -28.43
C VAL A 191 11.07 19.31 -28.22
N GLY A 192 11.80 18.30 -27.74
CA GLY A 192 11.27 16.97 -27.44
C GLY A 192 10.15 16.99 -26.40
N PRO A 193 10.35 17.58 -25.20
CA PRO A 193 9.32 17.66 -24.17
C PRO A 193 8.07 18.44 -24.64
N LYS A 194 8.27 19.54 -25.37
CA LYS A 194 7.17 20.33 -25.95
C LYS A 194 6.36 19.53 -26.98
N ALA A 195 7.03 18.72 -27.79
CA ALA A 195 6.34 17.83 -28.73
C ALA A 195 5.52 16.76 -27.98
N ALA A 196 6.06 16.21 -26.88
CA ALA A 196 5.35 15.24 -26.05
C ALA A 196 4.09 15.83 -25.41
N GLN A 197 4.20 17.03 -24.86
CA GLN A 197 3.07 17.79 -24.31
C GLN A 197 2.00 18.04 -25.37
N LYS A 198 2.39 18.51 -26.57
CA LYS A 198 1.45 18.73 -27.68
C LYS A 198 0.71 17.46 -28.10
N VAL A 199 1.38 16.30 -28.11
CA VAL A 199 0.71 15.02 -28.40
C VAL A 199 -0.38 14.75 -27.36
N ALA A 200 -0.09 14.95 -26.07
CA ALA A 200 -1.09 14.79 -25.02
C ALA A 200 -2.26 15.77 -25.16
N SER A 201 -1.97 17.05 -25.41
CA SER A 201 -3.00 18.08 -25.62
C SER A 201 -3.88 17.80 -26.84
N TYR A 202 -3.31 17.37 -27.96
CA TYR A 202 -4.09 17.02 -29.16
C TYR A 202 -4.91 15.75 -28.97
N ALA A 203 -4.40 14.76 -28.22
CA ALA A 203 -5.17 13.57 -27.87
C ALA A 203 -6.39 13.94 -27.02
N HIS A 204 -6.20 14.78 -26.00
CA HIS A 204 -7.28 15.29 -25.15
C HIS A 204 -8.34 16.06 -25.96
N ALA A 205 -7.90 16.94 -26.86
CA ALA A 205 -8.78 17.70 -27.74
C ALA A 205 -9.36 16.89 -28.93
N LYS A 206 -9.14 15.57 -28.98
CA LYS A 206 -9.55 14.67 -30.09
C LYS A 206 -9.04 15.08 -31.48
N GLN A 207 -7.95 15.87 -31.54
CA GLN A 207 -7.32 16.34 -32.79
C GLN A 207 -6.32 15.32 -33.35
N PHE A 208 -6.80 14.11 -33.69
CA PHE A 208 -5.94 12.96 -34.01
C PHE A 208 -5.02 13.17 -35.23
N LYS A 209 -5.44 13.95 -36.24
CA LYS A 209 -4.58 14.28 -37.39
C LYS A 209 -3.34 15.06 -36.97
N ARG A 210 -3.51 16.06 -36.09
CA ARG A 210 -2.41 16.87 -35.53
C ARG A 210 -1.53 16.04 -34.60
N MET A 211 -2.16 15.21 -33.76
CA MET A 211 -1.48 14.26 -32.88
C MET A 211 -0.56 13.30 -33.64
N LYS A 212 -1.06 12.65 -34.70
CA LYS A 212 -0.27 11.73 -35.55
C LYS A 212 0.91 12.46 -36.21
N LYS A 213 0.72 13.71 -36.65
CA LYS A 213 1.79 14.54 -37.23
C LYS A 213 2.89 14.86 -36.21
N THR A 214 2.54 15.18 -34.97
CA THR A 214 3.53 15.42 -33.90
C THR A 214 4.23 14.15 -33.44
N LEU A 215 3.54 13.02 -33.36
CA LEU A 215 4.16 11.71 -33.10
C LEU A 215 5.21 11.36 -34.19
N LYS A 216 4.88 11.58 -35.47
CA LYS A 216 5.84 11.40 -36.58
C LYS A 216 7.08 12.29 -36.42
N LYS A 217 6.92 13.53 -35.93
CA LYS A 217 8.05 14.42 -35.60
C LYS A 217 8.91 13.85 -34.47
N GLN A 218 8.32 13.34 -33.39
CA GLN A 218 9.07 12.71 -32.29
C GLN A 218 9.85 11.48 -32.77
N LYS A 219 9.23 10.60 -33.58
CA LYS A 219 9.94 9.46 -34.19
C LYS A 219 11.15 9.92 -35.01
N ASN A 220 11.02 11.02 -35.75
CA ASN A 220 12.11 11.58 -36.54
C ASN A 220 13.23 12.16 -35.66
N TYR A 221 12.92 12.80 -34.53
CA TYR A 221 13.93 13.26 -33.57
C TYR A 221 14.75 12.08 -33.04
N LEU A 222 14.07 11.02 -32.58
CA LEU A 222 14.74 9.83 -32.07
C LEU A 222 15.61 9.16 -33.15
N ARG A 223 15.08 8.99 -34.38
CA ARG A 223 15.85 8.44 -35.52
C ARG A 223 17.11 9.24 -35.81
N ARG A 224 17.05 10.58 -35.75
CA ARG A 224 18.21 11.44 -36.01
C ARG A 224 19.25 11.32 -34.90
N VAL A 225 18.82 11.27 -33.65
CA VAL A 225 19.72 11.06 -32.50
C VAL A 225 20.44 9.71 -32.61
N ILE A 226 19.70 8.62 -32.86
CA ILE A 226 20.30 7.29 -33.05
C ILE A 226 21.32 7.29 -34.18
N LYS A 227 20.96 7.85 -35.35
CA LYS A 227 21.87 7.92 -36.49
C LYS A 227 23.13 8.72 -36.20
N ASP A 228 23.03 9.81 -35.46
CA ASP A 228 24.18 10.64 -35.11
C ASP A 228 25.08 9.95 -34.08
N ILE A 229 24.49 9.26 -33.09
CA ILE A 229 25.23 8.43 -32.12
C ILE A 229 26.00 7.32 -32.86
N LEU A 230 25.31 6.53 -33.69
CA LEU A 230 25.92 5.41 -34.41
C LEU A 230 27.07 5.84 -35.35
N ARG A 231 27.04 7.08 -35.86
CA ARG A 231 28.12 7.62 -36.70
C ARG A 231 29.35 8.05 -35.93
N LYS A 232 29.20 8.41 -34.66
CA LYS A 232 30.25 8.99 -33.81
C LYS A 232 30.77 8.02 -32.75
N ILE A 233 30.20 6.82 -32.69
CA ILE A 233 30.64 5.79 -31.76
C ILE A 233 31.96 5.22 -32.27
N THR A 234 33.05 5.57 -31.59
CA THR A 234 34.41 5.12 -31.93
C THR A 234 34.92 4.03 -30.99
N GLU A 235 34.49 4.05 -29.73
CA GLU A 235 34.85 3.09 -28.69
C GLU A 235 33.67 2.17 -28.35
N GLN A 236 33.95 1.03 -27.70
CA GLN A 236 32.90 0.14 -27.23
C GLN A 236 32.07 0.84 -26.12
N PRO A 237 30.80 1.19 -26.38
CA PRO A 237 29.96 1.83 -25.37
C PRO A 237 29.63 0.86 -24.23
N SER A 238 29.23 1.41 -23.09
CA SER A 238 28.77 0.59 -21.96
C SER A 238 27.59 -0.31 -22.35
N GLN A 239 27.49 -1.49 -21.72
CA GLN A 239 26.41 -2.44 -21.97
C GLN A 239 25.01 -1.79 -21.81
N ALA A 240 24.86 -0.87 -20.86
CA ALA A 240 23.62 -0.12 -20.64
C ALA A 240 23.27 0.79 -21.82
N PHE A 241 24.27 1.38 -22.47
CA PHE A 241 24.08 2.24 -23.64
C PHE A 241 23.69 1.42 -24.88
N ILE A 242 24.35 0.28 -25.10
CA ILE A 242 23.98 -0.69 -26.18
C ILE A 242 22.53 -1.13 -26.01
N HIS A 243 22.15 -1.52 -24.79
CA HIS A 243 20.79 -1.95 -24.50
C HIS A 243 19.77 -0.81 -24.74
N ALA A 244 20.10 0.43 -24.35
CA ALA A 244 19.23 1.58 -24.62
C ALA A 244 19.08 1.88 -26.12
N LEU A 245 20.14 1.70 -26.92
CA LEU A 245 20.08 1.82 -28.38
C LEU A 245 19.18 0.74 -28.99
N GLN A 246 19.36 -0.52 -28.60
CA GLN A 246 18.52 -1.64 -29.06
C GLN A 246 17.04 -1.42 -28.72
N GLN A 247 16.74 -0.94 -27.51
CA GLN A 247 15.37 -0.60 -27.10
C GLN A 247 14.78 0.51 -27.97
N ALA A 248 15.56 1.55 -28.28
CA ALA A 248 15.10 2.66 -29.11
C ALA A 248 14.87 2.24 -30.57
N GLU A 249 15.72 1.37 -31.13
CA GLU A 249 15.53 0.79 -32.46
C GLU A 249 14.29 -0.10 -32.51
N ARG A 250 14.11 -0.97 -31.51
CA ARG A 250 12.91 -1.82 -31.39
C ARG A 250 11.64 -0.97 -31.34
N LEU A 251 11.63 0.09 -30.53
CA LEU A 251 10.50 1.03 -30.43
C LEU A 251 10.18 1.71 -31.77
N LEU A 252 11.20 2.00 -32.60
CA LEU A 252 11.01 2.61 -33.91
C LEU A 252 10.52 1.62 -34.98
N LYS A 253 10.86 0.33 -34.84
CA LYS A 253 10.42 -0.76 -35.72
C LYS A 253 9.03 -1.28 -35.36
N GLN A 254 8.56 -1.04 -34.14
CA GLN A 254 7.20 -1.42 -33.74
C GLN A 254 6.15 -0.73 -34.61
N GLU A 255 5.40 -1.54 -35.34
CA GLU A 255 4.18 -1.17 -36.03
C GLU A 255 2.98 -1.61 -35.18
N LYS A 256 1.90 -0.81 -35.19
CA LYS A 256 0.66 -1.25 -34.57
C LYS A 256 0.04 -2.30 -35.48
N THR A 257 0.10 -3.56 -35.07
CA THR A 257 -0.84 -4.57 -35.55
C THR A 257 -2.23 -4.07 -35.21
N SER A 258 -2.97 -3.69 -36.27
CA SER A 258 -4.34 -3.18 -36.17
C SER A 258 -5.30 -4.35 -36.25
#